data_AF-A0A4Y2GBB2-F1
#
_entry.id   AF-A0A4Y2GBB2-F1
#
_cell.length_a   1.000
_cell.length_b   1.000
_cell.length_c   1.000
_cell.angle_alpha   90.00
_cell.angle_beta   90.00
_cell.angle_gamma   90.00
#
_symmetry.space_group_name_H-M   'P 1'
#
loop_
_entity.id
_entity.type
_entity.pdbx_description
1 polymer ?
#
loop_
_entity_poly.entity_id
_entity_poly.type
_entity_poly.pdbx_seq_one_letter_code
_entity_poly.pdbx_strand_id
1 'polypeptide(L)'
;MASRVVYSVYIYPEVDASHLKMFLISELIKYSESSLLIDKEFHIDKDVPIIVMGDFNVNVKRNEKEFGFMTKNFDLNMVPTNYPSTLGDSYIDSTFTRNISPV
;
A
#
# COMPACT_ATOMS: atom_id res chain seq x y z
N MET A 1 8.37 -4.00 22.35
CA MET A 1 6.98 -4.27 21.95
C MET A 1 6.97 -4.13 20.44
N ALA A 2 6.65 -5.17 19.68
CA ALA A 2 6.63 -5.05 18.22
C ALA A 2 5.38 -4.26 17.82
N SER A 3 5.55 -3.03 17.36
CA SER A 3 4.48 -2.23 16.76
C SER A 3 4.21 -2.75 15.35
N ARG A 4 2.95 -2.67 14.91
CA ARG A 4 2.52 -2.95 13.54
C ARG A 4 1.52 -1.88 13.14
N VAL A 5 1.59 -1.45 11.89
CA VAL A 5 0.65 -0.48 11.33
C VAL A 5 -0.26 -1.18 10.34
N VAL A 6 -1.56 -0.91 10.43
CA VAL A 6 -2.57 -1.48 9.54
C VAL A 6 -3.43 -0.35 9.00
N TYR A 7 -3.50 -0.27 7.67
CA TYR A 7 -4.34 0.67 6.94
C TYR A 7 -5.42 -0.10 6.19
N SER A 8 -6.65 0.41 6.28
CA SER A 8 -7.76 0.00 5.43
C SER A 8 -7.97 1.05 4.34
N VAL A 9 -8.12 0.61 3.10
CA VAL A 9 -8.37 1.48 1.94
C VAL A 9 -9.74 1.17 1.36
N TYR A 10 -10.50 2.21 1.08
CA TYR A 10 -11.66 2.15 0.20
C TYR A 10 -11.57 3.32 -0.77
N ILE A 11 -11.62 3.03 -2.06
CA ILE A 11 -11.54 4.03 -3.11
C ILE A 11 -12.87 4.08 -3.80
N TYR A 12 -13.45 5.27 -3.90
CA TYR A 12 -14.67 5.42 -4.66
C TYR A 12 -14.44 4.99 -6.12
N PRO A 13 -15.35 4.21 -6.74
CA PRO A 13 -15.26 3.86 -8.15
C PRO A 13 -15.05 5.11 -9.02
N GLU A 14 -14.36 4.98 -10.15
CA GLU A 14 -14.07 6.08 -11.10
C GLU A 14 -12.98 7.09 -10.65
N VAL A 15 -12.42 6.95 -9.44
CA VAL A 15 -11.26 7.73 -9.03
C VAL A 15 -10.00 7.21 -9.74
N ASP A 16 -9.27 8.11 -10.39
CA ASP A 16 -8.00 7.77 -11.03
C ASP A 16 -6.96 7.33 -9.99
N ALA A 17 -6.17 6.31 -10.32
CA ALA A 17 -5.16 5.72 -9.45
C ALA A 17 -4.07 6.73 -9.00
N SER A 18 -3.91 7.88 -9.66
CA SER A 18 -3.02 8.94 -9.18
C SER A 18 -3.51 9.61 -7.88
N HIS A 19 -4.81 9.64 -7.60
CA HIS A 19 -5.35 10.19 -6.35
C HIS A 19 -4.98 9.32 -5.15
N LEU A 20 -4.88 8.00 -5.34
CA LEU A 20 -4.34 7.09 -4.33
C LEU A 20 -2.94 7.46 -3.91
N LYS A 21 -2.11 7.81 -4.91
CA LYS A 21 -0.71 8.11 -4.67
C LYS A 21 -0.57 9.30 -3.72
N MET A 22 -1.39 10.34 -3.87
CA MET A 22 -1.37 11.48 -2.96
C MET A 22 -1.82 11.09 -1.53
N PHE A 23 -2.93 10.34 -1.40
CA PHE A 23 -3.44 9.93 -0.09
C PHE A 23 -2.47 9.00 0.66
N LEU A 24 -1.91 8.02 -0.04
CA LEU A 24 -0.96 7.08 0.55
C LEU A 24 0.38 7.76 0.87
N ILE A 25 0.80 8.77 0.09
CA ILE A 25 1.96 9.59 0.45
C ILE A 25 1.70 10.33 1.78
N SER A 26 0.58 11.01 1.97
CA SER A 26 0.36 11.76 3.24
C SER A 26 0.41 10.86 4.47
N GLU A 27 -0.09 9.62 4.36
CA GLU A 27 -0.12 8.68 5.48
C GLU A 27 1.22 7.95 5.72
N LEU A 28 1.87 7.53 4.62
CA LEU A 28 3.04 6.65 4.67
C LEU A 28 4.38 7.37 4.52
N ILE A 29 4.42 8.67 4.21
CA ILE A 29 5.68 9.40 3.95
C ILE A 29 6.68 9.27 5.09
N LYS A 30 6.21 9.24 6.34
CA LYS A 30 7.05 9.05 7.53
C LYS A 30 7.77 7.69 7.56
N TYR A 31 7.28 6.70 6.83
CA TYR A 31 7.90 5.38 6.69
C TYR A 31 8.71 5.22 5.39
N SER A 32 8.68 6.21 4.48
CA SER A 32 9.45 6.17 3.23
C SER A 32 10.94 6.22 3.49
N GLU A 33 11.76 5.57 2.66
CA GLU A 33 13.22 5.65 2.74
C GLU A 33 13.75 7.08 2.56
N SER A 34 13.00 7.94 1.85
CA SER A 34 13.43 9.30 1.53
C SER A 34 13.16 10.32 2.65
N SER A 35 12.53 9.94 3.78
CA SER A 35 12.07 10.89 4.80
C SER A 35 13.10 11.23 5.89
N LEU A 36 14.38 11.39 5.51
CA LEU A 36 15.51 11.60 6.42
C LEU A 36 15.33 12.70 7.48
N LEU A 37 14.56 13.75 7.17
CA LEU A 37 14.29 14.85 8.11
C LEU A 37 13.24 14.46 9.17
N ILE A 38 12.18 13.74 8.76
CA ILE A 38 11.12 13.25 9.66
C ILE A 38 11.71 12.19 10.62
N ASP A 39 12.60 11.35 10.11
CA ASP A 39 13.18 10.24 10.88
C ASP A 39 14.01 10.74 12.07
N LYS A 40 14.77 11.81 11.86
CA LYS A 40 15.61 12.43 12.89
C LYS A 40 14.80 13.09 13.99
N GLU A 41 13.67 13.70 13.64
CA GLU A 41 12.84 14.46 14.57
C GLU A 41 11.89 13.55 15.39
N PHE A 42 11.34 12.51 14.76
CA PHE A 42 10.27 11.69 15.37
C PHE A 42 10.71 10.26 15.72
N HIS A 43 11.97 9.89 15.49
CA HIS A 43 12.50 8.54 15.74
C HIS A 43 11.62 7.44 15.14
N ILE A 44 11.18 7.63 13.89
CA ILE A 44 10.28 6.69 13.22
C ILE A 44 11.01 5.37 12.97
N ASP A 45 10.44 4.28 13.48
CA ASP A 45 10.87 2.92 13.15
C ASP A 45 10.54 2.62 11.68
N LYS A 46 11.59 2.45 10.87
CA LYS A 46 11.47 2.10 9.45
C LYS A 46 11.19 0.63 9.24
N ASP A 47 11.56 -0.22 10.20
CA ASP A 47 11.40 -1.65 10.07
C ASP A 47 10.02 -2.13 10.53
N VAL A 48 9.15 -1.19 10.94
CA VAL A 48 7.79 -1.48 11.34
C VAL A 48 7.05 -2.26 10.24
N PRO A 49 6.45 -3.41 10.57
CA PRO A 49 5.57 -4.12 9.65
C PRO A 49 4.36 -3.25 9.29
N ILE A 50 4.07 -3.13 8.00
CA ILE A 50 2.93 -2.37 7.47
C ILE A 50 2.05 -3.30 6.65
N ILE A 51 0.73 -3.24 6.87
CA ILE A 51 -0.27 -3.80 5.97
C ILE A 51 -1.17 -2.69 5.45
N VAL A 52 -1.34 -2.64 4.13
CA VAL A 52 -2.38 -1.84 3.47
C VAL A 52 -3.31 -2.80 2.76
N MET A 53 -4.58 -2.81 3.14
CA MET A 53 -5.57 -3.74 2.60
C MET A 53 -6.87 -3.01 2.32
N GLY A 54 -7.60 -3.47 1.31
CA GLY A 54 -8.99 -3.09 1.13
C GLY A 54 -9.41 -3.10 -0.32
N ASP A 55 -10.51 -2.41 -0.60
CA ASP A 55 -11.10 -2.30 -1.93
C ASP A 55 -10.56 -1.07 -2.63
N PHE A 56 -9.71 -1.31 -3.64
CA PHE A 56 -9.13 -0.26 -4.45
C PHE A 56 -10.06 0.18 -5.61
N ASN A 57 -11.15 -0.53 -5.89
CA ASN A 57 -12.01 -0.30 -7.07
C ASN A 57 -11.24 -0.15 -8.41
N VAL A 58 -9.98 -0.57 -8.45
CA VAL A 58 -9.07 -0.52 -9.59
C VAL A 58 -8.46 -1.90 -9.72
N ASN A 59 -8.45 -2.45 -10.93
CA ASN A 59 -7.87 -3.77 -11.16
C ASN A 59 -6.34 -3.70 -11.01
N VAL A 60 -5.83 -4.05 -9.83
CA VAL A 60 -4.42 -3.85 -9.47
C VAL A 60 -3.48 -4.61 -10.41
N LYS A 61 -3.83 -5.83 -10.81
CA LYS A 61 -3.05 -6.63 -11.78
C LYS A 61 -2.94 -5.98 -13.17
N ARG A 62 -3.93 -5.19 -13.58
CA ARG A 62 -3.89 -4.47 -14.86
C ARG A 62 -3.20 -3.11 -14.76
N ASN A 63 -2.92 -2.64 -13.55
CA ASN A 63 -2.39 -1.32 -13.26
C ASN A 63 -1.09 -1.41 -12.43
N GLU A 64 -0.31 -2.49 -12.60
CA GLU A 64 0.92 -2.73 -11.82
C GLU A 64 1.91 -1.55 -11.89
N LYS A 65 1.94 -0.85 -13.04
CA LYS A 65 2.79 0.33 -13.23
C LYS A 65 2.36 1.50 -12.34
N GLU A 66 1.06 1.74 -12.23
CA GLU A 66 0.45 2.77 -11.41
C GLU A 66 0.65 2.46 -9.93
N PHE A 67 0.63 1.19 -9.54
CA PHE A 67 0.91 0.74 -8.17
C PHE A 67 2.40 0.59 -7.85
N GLY A 68 3.29 0.66 -8.85
CA GLY A 68 4.74 0.48 -8.66
C GLY A 68 5.38 1.50 -7.70
N PHE A 69 4.74 2.64 -7.42
CA PHE A 69 5.20 3.56 -6.37
C PHE A 69 5.09 2.95 -4.96
N MET A 70 4.17 2.01 -4.72
CA MET A 70 3.98 1.36 -3.42
C MET A 70 5.25 0.61 -3.03
N THR A 71 5.76 -0.23 -3.93
CA THR A 71 7.02 -0.94 -3.74
C THR A 71 8.18 0.04 -3.74
N LYS A 72 8.27 0.95 -4.73
CA LYS A 72 9.43 1.83 -4.90
C LYS A 72 9.62 2.83 -3.75
N ASN A 73 8.55 3.40 -3.20
CA ASN A 73 8.66 4.49 -2.23
C ASN A 73 8.47 4.03 -0.78
N PHE A 74 7.83 2.88 -0.57
CA PHE A 74 7.42 2.40 0.76
C PHE A 74 7.77 0.94 1.03
N ASP A 75 8.40 0.22 0.10
CA ASP A 75 8.68 -1.22 0.19
C ASP A 75 7.42 -2.06 0.48
N LEU A 76 6.28 -1.59 -0.04
CA LEU A 76 5.02 -2.30 0.04
C LEU A 76 4.90 -3.26 -1.15
N ASN A 77 5.06 -4.55 -0.88
CA ASN A 77 4.94 -5.62 -1.85
C ASN A 77 3.49 -6.10 -1.92
N MET A 78 2.95 -6.28 -3.13
CA MET A 78 1.60 -6.83 -3.30
C MET A 78 1.60 -8.31 -2.88
N VAL A 79 0.66 -8.69 -2.02
CA VAL A 79 0.39 -10.09 -1.71
C VAL A 79 -0.33 -10.72 -2.91
N PRO A 80 0.22 -11.79 -3.52
CA PRO A 80 -0.43 -12.43 -4.66
C PRO A 80 -1.82 -12.95 -4.30
N THR A 81 -2.81 -12.65 -5.13
CA THR A 81 -4.15 -13.25 -5.06
C THR A 81 -4.43 -14.09 -6.29
N ASN A 82 -4.89 -15.32 -6.08
CA ASN A 82 -5.20 -16.28 -7.14
C ASN A 82 -6.65 -16.21 -7.61
N TYR A 83 -7.49 -15.43 -6.92
CA TYR A 83 -8.92 -15.35 -7.21
C TYR A 83 -9.35 -13.90 -7.42
N PRO A 84 -10.19 -13.62 -8.44
CA PRO A 84 -10.78 -12.30 -8.60
C PRO A 84 -11.70 -11.98 -7.41
N SER A 85 -11.78 -10.71 -7.05
CA SER A 85 -12.64 -10.21 -5.96
C SER A 85 -14.04 -9.82 -6.42
N THR A 86 -14.30 -9.84 -7.73
CA THR A 86 -15.60 -9.48 -8.29
C THR A 86 -16.15 -10.57 -9.22
N LEU A 87 -17.45 -10.50 -9.50
CA LEU A 87 -18.12 -11.33 -10.51
C LEU A 87 -17.64 -11.05 -11.95
N GLY A 88 -16.92 -9.96 -12.18
CA GLY A 88 -16.41 -9.54 -13.49
C GLY A 88 -14.93 -9.88 -13.71
N ASP A 89 -14.38 -10.85 -12.99
CA ASP A 89 -12.98 -11.29 -13.07
C ASP A 89 -11.95 -10.16 -12.81
N SER A 90 -12.31 -9.18 -11.98
CA SER A 90 -11.40 -8.11 -11.58
C SER A 90 -10.81 -8.34 -10.19
N TYR A 91 -9.62 -7.79 -9.97
CA TYR A 91 -8.86 -7.87 -8.72
C TYR A 91 -8.81 -6.48 -8.10
N ILE A 92 -9.91 -6.07 -7.46
CA ILE A 92 -10.06 -4.74 -6.85
C ILE A 92 -9.72 -4.77 -5.35
N ASP A 93 -10.05 -5.86 -4.67
CA ASP A 93 -9.52 -6.12 -3.34
C ASP A 93 -8.06 -6.54 -3.44
N SER A 94 -7.19 -5.82 -2.74
CA SER A 94 -5.75 -6.09 -2.75
C SER A 94 -5.13 -5.85 -1.38
N THR A 95 -4.05 -6.57 -1.12
CA THR A 95 -3.25 -6.41 0.10
C THR A 95 -1.81 -6.14 -0.29
N PHE A 96 -1.20 -5.15 0.36
CA PHE A 96 0.21 -4.82 0.25
C PHE A 96 0.85 -4.89 1.62
N THR A 97 2.07 -5.40 1.67
CA THR A 97 2.80 -5.63 2.92
C THR A 97 4.25 -5.20 2.84
N ARG A 98 4.77 -4.66 3.94
CA ARG A 98 6.19 -4.41 4.19
C ARG A 98 6.64 -5.21 5.40
N ASN A 99 7.82 -5.82 5.35
CA ASN A 99 8.42 -6.59 6.46
C ASN A 99 7.51 -7.70 7.01
N ILE A 100 6.68 -8.28 6.15
CA ILE A 100 5.82 -9.43 6.47
C ILE A 100 5.97 -10.41 5.32
N SER A 101 6.37 -11.64 5.64
CA SER A 101 6.33 -12.72 4.68
C SER A 101 4.86 -13.15 4.49
N PRO A 102 4.36 -13.20 3.24
CA PRO A 102 3.06 -13.82 2.98
C PRO A 102 3.16 -15.29 3.39
N VAL A 103 2.25 -15.71 4.27
CA VAL A 103 2.15 -17.10 4.77
C VAL A 103 1.33 -17.92 3.80
#